data_AF-A0A6M2E0T3-F1
#
_entry.id   AF-A0A6M2E0T3-F1
#
_cell.length_a   1.000
_cell.length_b   1.000
_cell.length_c   1.000
_cell.angle_alpha   90.00
_cell.angle_beta   90.00
_cell.angle_gamma   90.00
#
_symmetry.space_group_name_H-M   'P 1'
#
loop_
_entity.id
_entity.type
_entity.pdbx_description
1 polymer ?
#
loop_
_entity_poly.entity_id
_entity_poly.type
_entity_poly.pdbx_seq_one_letter_code
_entity_poly.pdbx_strand_id
1 'polypeptide(L)'
;MAFHKKWRCQHSTKNKITGQTATNCPAFVDIKVKNITRDTRKRDPFLKRATPLRATMKVRDDHNHALDSADGLRLLRTTADTRALFHSYFLMALHQHKL
;
A
#
# COMPACT_ATOMS: atom_id res chain seq x y z
N MET A 1 -19.60 5.43 8.26
CA MET A 1 -18.15 5.44 7.93
C MET A 1 -17.99 6.31 6.70
N ALA A 2 -17.06 7.26 6.64
CA ALA A 2 -16.87 8.11 5.46
C ALA A 2 -15.86 7.51 4.48
N PHE A 3 -14.83 6.83 5.01
CA PHE A 3 -13.82 6.15 4.21
C PHE A 3 -13.36 4.89 4.91
N HIS A 4 -13.14 3.83 4.14
CA HIS A 4 -12.55 2.58 4.62
C HIS A 4 -11.76 1.96 3.48
N LYS A 5 -10.46 1.74 3.71
CA LYS A 5 -9.59 1.08 2.75
C LYS A 5 -8.58 0.21 3.47
N LYS A 6 -8.50 -1.05 3.02
CA LYS A 6 -7.51 -2.01 3.46
C LYS A 6 -6.59 -2.36 2.30
N TRP A 7 -5.33 -1.94 2.40
CA TRP A 7 -4.24 -2.39 1.54
C TRP A 7 -3.65 -3.67 2.13
N ARG A 8 -3.30 -4.60 1.25
CA ARG A 8 -2.68 -5.88 1.62
C ARG A 8 -1.44 -6.05 0.75
N CYS A 9 -0.46 -6.78 1.27
CA CYS A 9 0.70 -7.17 0.48
C CYS A 9 0.28 -7.87 -0.82
N GLN A 10 1.01 -7.64 -1.91
CA GLN A 10 0.80 -8.28 -3.22
C GLN A 10 0.79 -9.81 -3.15
N HIS A 11 1.54 -10.41 -2.22
CA HIS A 11 1.58 -11.86 -2.01
C HIS A 11 0.40 -12.40 -1.15
N SER A 12 -0.58 -11.56 -0.82
CA SER A 12 -1.84 -11.99 -0.22
C SER A 12 -2.68 -12.79 -1.20
N THR A 13 -3.33 -13.86 -0.75
CA THR A 13 -4.29 -14.65 -1.54
C THR A 13 -5.48 -13.83 -2.07
N LYS A 14 -5.72 -12.65 -1.51
CA LYS A 14 -6.76 -11.72 -1.96
C LYS A 14 -6.33 -10.89 -3.18
N ASN A 15 -5.05 -10.81 -3.47
CA ASN A 15 -4.49 -10.16 -4.66
C ASN A 15 -4.22 -11.24 -5.71
N LYS A 16 -5.27 -11.68 -6.43
CA LYS A 16 -5.12 -12.67 -7.50
C LYS A 16 -4.39 -12.04 -8.69
N ILE A 17 -3.17 -12.48 -8.97
CA ILE A 17 -2.44 -12.16 -10.19
C ILE A 17 -2.21 -13.47 -10.93
N THR A 18 -2.65 -13.56 -12.18
CA THR A 18 -2.50 -14.76 -13.02
C THR A 18 -1.01 -15.09 -13.17
N GLY A 19 -0.63 -16.34 -12.92
CA GLY A 19 0.77 -16.81 -13.06
C GLY A 19 1.68 -16.53 -11.85
N GLN A 20 1.13 -16.21 -10.68
CA GLN A 20 1.94 -15.95 -9.47
C GLN A 20 1.50 -16.80 -8.27
N THR A 21 2.51 -17.31 -7.54
CA THR A 21 2.33 -18.03 -6.27
C THR A 21 2.12 -17.03 -5.13
N ALA A 22 0.92 -16.98 -4.57
CA ALA A 22 0.66 -16.20 -3.37
C ALA A 22 1.22 -16.94 -2.15
N THR A 23 2.01 -16.27 -1.30
CA THR A 23 2.49 -16.82 -0.02
C THR A 23 1.45 -16.69 1.10
N ASN A 24 0.29 -16.11 0.78
CA ASN A 24 -0.73 -15.72 1.76
C ASN A 24 -0.18 -14.76 2.82
N CYS A 25 0.63 -13.79 2.39
CA CYS A 25 1.26 -12.82 3.28
C CYS A 25 0.22 -12.11 4.18
N PRO A 26 0.44 -12.07 5.51
CA PRO A 26 -0.53 -11.49 6.43
C PRO A 26 -0.40 -9.96 6.53
N ALA A 27 0.67 -9.35 6.02
CA ALA A 27 0.90 -7.92 6.10
C ALA A 27 -0.21 -7.07 5.45
N PHE A 28 -0.64 -6.02 6.16
CA PHE A 28 -1.69 -5.12 5.71
C PHE A 28 -1.63 -3.74 6.37
N VAL A 29 -2.27 -2.77 5.72
CA VAL A 29 -2.63 -1.47 6.29
C VAL A 29 -4.14 -1.30 6.14
N ASP A 30 -4.86 -1.13 7.25
CA ASP A 30 -6.32 -0.93 7.28
C ASP A 30 -6.62 0.43 7.90
N ILE A 31 -7.16 1.34 7.08
CA ILE A 31 -7.51 2.70 7.47
C ILE A 31 -9.02 2.85 7.44
N LYS A 32 -9.59 3.30 8.56
CA LYS A 32 -11.00 3.63 8.73
C LYS A 32 -11.15 5.05 9.20
N VAL A 33 -11.87 5.87 8.46
CA VAL A 33 -12.20 7.26 8.82
C VAL A 33 -13.69 7.35 9.12
N LYS A 34 -14.01 7.74 10.35
CA LYS A 34 -15.40 7.90 10.77
C LYS A 34 -16.00 9.15 10.12
N ASN A 35 -17.25 9.02 9.69
CA ASN A 35 -18.03 10.22 9.38
C ASN A 35 -18.44 10.86 10.71
N ILE A 36 -18.31 12.18 10.83
CA ILE A 36 -18.58 12.88 12.08
C ILE A 36 -19.90 13.63 11.98
N THR A 37 -20.89 13.13 12.69
CA THR A 37 -22.18 13.79 12.92
C THR A 37 -22.21 14.45 14.30
N ARG A 38 -23.17 15.36 14.53
CA ARG A 38 -23.41 15.97 15.85
C ARG A 38 -23.57 14.92 16.96
N ASP A 39 -24.24 13.82 16.65
CA ASP A 39 -24.46 12.72 17.60
C ASP A 39 -23.16 11.96 17.90
N THR A 40 -22.36 11.63 16.88
CA THR A 40 -21.07 10.95 17.11
C THR A 40 -20.09 11.79 17.92
N ARG A 41 -20.07 13.14 17.76
CA ARG A 41 -19.25 14.02 18.61
C ARG A 41 -19.67 13.97 20.08
N LYS A 42 -20.96 13.80 20.37
CA LYS A 42 -21.48 13.72 21.74
C LYS A 42 -21.20 12.37 22.40
N ARG A 43 -21.15 11.28 21.62
CA ARG A 43 -21.06 9.92 22.18
C ARG A 43 -19.66 9.33 22.14
N ASP A 44 -18.82 9.67 21.16
CA ASP A 44 -17.51 9.05 20.95
C ASP A 44 -16.42 9.71 21.84
N PRO A 45 -15.84 9.00 22.83
CA PRO A 45 -14.82 9.55 23.72
C PRO A 45 -13.54 9.98 22.98
N PHE A 46 -13.22 9.36 21.85
CA PHE A 46 -12.01 9.68 21.08
C PHE A 46 -12.17 10.98 20.29
N LEU A 47 -13.41 11.39 19.99
CA LEU A 47 -13.70 12.68 19.38
C LEU A 47 -13.75 13.83 20.39
N LYS A 48 -13.82 13.53 21.70
CA LYS A 48 -13.85 14.52 22.79
C LYS A 48 -12.47 14.90 23.33
N ARG A 49 -11.40 14.25 22.86
CA ARG A 49 -10.03 14.57 23.24
C ARG A 49 -9.62 15.94 22.70
N ALA A 50 -8.62 16.56 23.32
CA ALA A 50 -8.03 17.82 22.86
C ALA A 50 -7.63 17.76 21.37
N THR A 51 -7.12 16.61 20.93
CA THR A 51 -6.95 16.26 19.52
C THR A 51 -7.95 15.16 19.15
N PRO A 52 -9.04 15.47 18.43
CA PRO A 52 -10.06 14.48 18.07
C PRO A 52 -9.50 13.39 17.16
N LEU A 53 -9.58 12.13 17.58
CA LEU A 53 -9.11 10.98 16.80
C LEU A 53 -10.26 10.42 15.95
N ARG A 54 -10.30 10.88 14.70
CA ARG A 54 -11.39 10.61 13.74
C ARG A 54 -11.20 9.34 12.93
N ALA A 55 -9.98 8.80 12.97
CA ALA A 55 -9.57 7.66 12.18
C ALA A 55 -8.89 6.61 13.07
N THR A 56 -9.00 5.36 12.65
CA THR A 56 -8.23 4.25 13.22
C THR A 56 -7.41 3.64 12.11
N MET A 57 -6.13 3.44 12.37
CA MET A 57 -5.21 2.74 11.50
C MET A 57 -4.77 1.46 12.21
N LYS A 58 -4.85 0.34 11.49
CA LYS A 58 -4.27 -0.94 11.93
C LYS A 58 -3.22 -1.34 10.91
N VAL A 59 -2.00 -1.53 11.39
CA VAL A 59 -0.87 -1.98 10.58
C VAL A 59 -0.44 -3.34 11.08
N ARG A 60 -0.17 -4.25 10.16
CA ARG A 60 0.48 -5.53 10.41
C ARG A 60 1.65 -5.60 9.43
N ASP A 61 2.87 -5.57 9.97
CA ASP A 61 4.12 -5.44 9.20
C ASP A 61 4.95 -6.73 9.17
N ASP A 62 4.45 -7.83 9.74
CA ASP A 62 5.09 -9.13 9.60
C ASP A 62 4.83 -9.71 8.21
N HIS A 63 5.91 -9.83 7.44
CA HIS A 63 5.92 -10.47 6.13
C HIS A 63 6.45 -11.91 6.25
N ASN A 64 5.89 -12.82 5.45
CA ASN A 64 6.34 -14.22 5.37
C ASN A 64 7.16 -14.50 4.09
N HIS A 65 7.72 -13.45 3.51
CA HIS A 65 8.53 -13.47 2.29
C HIS A 65 9.57 -12.35 2.35
N ALA A 66 10.63 -12.46 1.54
CA ALA A 66 11.60 -11.38 1.40
C ALA A 66 10.96 -10.12 0.79
N LEU A 67 11.33 -8.95 1.30
CA LEU A 67 10.87 -7.65 0.81
C LEU A 67 11.80 -7.06 -0.25
N ASP A 68 13.11 -7.23 -0.05
CA ASP A 68 14.17 -6.60 -0.85
C ASP A 68 14.70 -7.49 -1.98
N SER A 69 13.89 -8.43 -2.46
CA SER A 69 14.24 -9.19 -3.66
C SER A 69 13.87 -8.42 -4.92
N ALA A 70 14.65 -8.59 -5.99
CA ALA A 70 14.34 -8.00 -7.29
C ALA A 70 12.92 -8.39 -7.76
N ASP A 71 12.50 -9.64 -7.48
CA ASP A 71 11.15 -10.12 -7.73
C ASP A 71 10.09 -9.39 -6.91
N GLY A 72 10.36 -9.11 -5.62
CA GLY A 72 9.46 -8.36 -4.75
C GLY A 72 9.26 -6.92 -5.22
N LEU A 73 10.34 -6.25 -5.62
CA LEU A 73 10.32 -4.87 -6.10
C LEU A 73 9.63 -4.72 -7.47
N ARG A 74 9.77 -5.70 -8.38
CA ARG A 74 9.10 -5.71 -9.69
C ARG A 74 7.58 -5.65 -9.59
N LEU A 75 7.03 -6.18 -8.51
CA LEU A 75 5.59 -6.31 -8.29
C LEU A 75 4.98 -5.06 -7.63
N LEU A 76 5.81 -4.16 -7.09
CA LEU A 76 5.34 -2.91 -6.53
C LEU A 76 4.67 -2.06 -7.61
N ARG A 77 3.57 -1.40 -7.24
CA ARG A 77 2.91 -0.44 -8.12
C ARG A 77 3.83 0.75 -8.33
N THR A 78 4.44 0.83 -9.50
CA THR A 78 5.22 1.98 -9.94
C THR A 78 4.32 3.02 -10.59
N THR A 79 4.66 4.30 -10.39
CA THR A 79 4.00 5.41 -11.08
C THR A 79 4.40 5.40 -12.57
N ALA A 80 3.63 6.08 -13.41
CA ALA A 80 3.99 6.27 -14.82
C ALA A 80 5.36 6.96 -14.95
N ASP A 81 5.61 7.96 -14.11
CA ASP A 81 6.86 8.73 -14.11
C ASP A 81 8.06 7.86 -13.73
N THR A 82 7.92 7.02 -12.69
CA THR A 82 8.98 6.09 -12.29
C THR A 82 9.29 5.08 -13.40
N ARG A 83 8.28 4.60 -14.12
CA ARG A 83 8.50 3.72 -15.29
C ARG A 83 9.21 4.47 -16.42
N ALA A 84 8.76 5.68 -16.74
CA ALA A 84 9.37 6.49 -17.80
C ALA A 84 10.85 6.78 -17.52
N LEU A 85 11.19 7.11 -16.27
CA LEU A 85 12.56 7.31 -15.83
C LEU A 85 13.40 6.03 -15.93
N PHE A 86 12.86 4.88 -15.54
CA PHE A 86 13.58 3.61 -15.72
C PHE A 86 13.87 3.30 -17.19
N HIS A 87 12.87 3.50 -18.07
CA HIS A 87 13.04 3.27 -19.50
C HIS A 87 14.05 4.24 -20.14
N SER A 88 14.15 5.48 -19.67
CA SER A 88 15.15 6.43 -20.20
C SER A 88 16.58 5.97 -19.91
N TYR A 89 16.87 5.44 -18.72
CA TYR A 89 18.19 4.86 -18.42
C TYR A 89 18.54 3.70 -19.35
N PHE A 90 17.58 2.82 -19.63
CA PHE A 90 17.78 1.70 -20.56
C PHE A 90 18.09 2.16 -21.98
N LEU A 91 17.36 3.17 -22.47
CA LEU A 91 17.58 3.74 -23.81
C LEU A 91 18.92 4.48 -23.90
N MET A 92 19.31 5.21 -22.86
CA MET A 92 20.60 5.90 -22.80
C MET A 92 21.77 4.91 -22.80
N ALA A 93 21.68 3.84 -22.01
CA ALA A 93 22.70 2.79 -21.98
C ALA A 93 22.84 2.07 -23.34
N LEU A 94 21.72 1.79 -24.03
CA LEU A 94 21.74 1.21 -25.38
C LEU A 94 22.38 2.13 -26.43
N HIS A 95 22.29 3.45 -26.26
CA HIS A 95 22.97 4.42 -27.12
C HIS A 95 24.47 4.50 -26.87
N GLN A 96 24.94 4.25 -25.63
CA GLN A 96 26.35 4.26 -25.29
C GLN A 96 27.13 3.03 -25.78
N HIS A 97 26.45 1.92 -26.08
CA HIS A 97 27.06 0.68 -26.61
C HIS A 97 26.99 0.54 -28.14
N LYS A 98 26.61 1.61 -28.85
CA LYS A 98 26.61 1.67 -30.33
C LYS A 98 27.79 2.48 -30.91
N LEU A 99 28.87 2.66 -30.14
CA LEU A 99 30.14 3.25 -30.57
C LEU A 99 31.22 2.18 -30.61
#